data_AF-A0A819D7Z2-F1
#
_entry.id   AF-A0A819D7Z2-F1
#
_cell.length_a   1.000
_cell.length_b   1.000
_cell.length_c   1.000
_cell.angle_alpha   90.00
_cell.angle_beta   90.00
_cell.angle_gamma   90.00
#
_symmetry.space_group_name_H-M   'P 1'
#
loop_
_entity.id
_entity.type
_entity.pdbx_description
1 polymer ?
#
loop_
_entity_poly.entity_id
_entity_poly.type
_entity_poly.pdbx_seq_one_letter_code
_entity_poly.pdbx_strand_id
1 'polypeptide(L)'
;MDAVQQFTAQSGIHVPETFVISGASKRGWTTWTSAAVDSKRIIGAVPIVMDLVNLQISLNGWTFALKDFYALNIFRSLDTNNFTRMAEIIDPYNYFNRYKTIKTLQIQTTGDEFFLLDNEICRLS
;
A
#
# COMPACT_ATOMS: atom_id res chain seq x y z
N MET A 1 -5.35 -10.39 -10.46
CA MET A 1 -5.29 -9.64 -11.76
C MET A 1 -6.36 -10.10 -12.76
N ASP A 2 -7.35 -10.88 -12.32
CA ASP A 2 -8.28 -11.61 -13.20
C ASP A 2 -9.23 -10.71 -13.99
N ALA A 3 -9.71 -9.63 -13.39
CA ALA A 3 -10.57 -8.66 -14.07
C ALA A 3 -9.88 -8.03 -15.30
N VAL A 4 -8.58 -7.74 -15.21
CA VAL A 4 -7.78 -7.20 -16.34
C VAL A 4 -7.63 -8.25 -17.43
N GLN A 5 -7.35 -9.50 -17.07
CA GLN A 5 -7.25 -10.62 -18.03
C GLN A 5 -8.58 -10.91 -18.71
N GLN A 6 -9.68 -10.88 -17.96
CA GLN A 6 -11.03 -11.05 -18.51
C GLN A 6 -11.39 -9.92 -19.49
N PHE A 7 -11.15 -8.67 -19.10
CA PHE A 7 -11.43 -7.51 -19.95
C PHE A 7 -10.59 -7.51 -21.23
N THR A 8 -9.29 -7.80 -21.13
CA THR A 8 -8.38 -7.89 -22.29
C THR A 8 -8.80 -9.00 -23.25
N ALA A 9 -9.17 -10.18 -22.74
CA ALA A 9 -9.69 -11.28 -23.54
C ALA A 9 -10.98 -10.89 -24.28
N GLN A 10 -11.93 -10.23 -23.60
CA GLN A 10 -13.19 -9.77 -24.20
C GLN A 10 -12.97 -8.66 -25.24
N SER A 11 -11.94 -7.83 -25.04
CA SER A 11 -11.61 -6.71 -25.93
C SER A 11 -10.78 -7.14 -27.15
N GLY A 12 -10.44 -8.43 -27.27
CA GLY A 12 -9.64 -8.96 -28.39
C GLY A 12 -8.18 -8.47 -28.40
N ILE A 13 -7.67 -8.00 -27.27
CA ILE A 13 -6.26 -7.58 -27.11
C ILE A 13 -5.47 -8.66 -26.37
N HIS A 14 -4.14 -8.61 -26.47
CA HIS A 14 -3.26 -9.57 -25.81
C HIS A 14 -3.55 -9.66 -24.31
N VAL A 15 -3.79 -10.88 -23.82
CA VAL A 15 -4.05 -11.16 -22.41
C VAL A 15 -2.70 -11.22 -21.68
N PRO A 16 -2.42 -10.29 -20.76
CA PRO A 16 -1.15 -10.27 -20.05
C PRO A 16 -1.06 -11.45 -19.08
N GLU A 17 0.11 -12.09 -19.02
CA GLU A 17 0.42 -13.15 -18.04
C GLU A 17 1.06 -12.58 -16.78
N THR A 18 1.81 -11.49 -16.92
CA THR A 18 2.49 -10.79 -15.82
C THR A 18 2.18 -9.30 -15.82
N PHE A 19 2.34 -8.69 -14.65
CA PHE A 19 1.86 -7.32 -14.39
C PHE A 19 2.92 -6.48 -13.69
N VAL A 20 2.99 -5.22 -14.11
CA VAL A 20 3.56 -4.13 -13.33
C VAL A 20 2.41 -3.23 -12.93
N ILE A 21 2.24 -2.99 -11.63
CA ILE A 21 1.12 -2.22 -11.10
C ILE A 21 1.61 -0.95 -10.39
N SER A 22 0.82 0.11 -10.47
CA SER A 22 1.14 1.39 -9.83
C SER A 22 -0.12 2.07 -9.30
N GLY A 23 0.08 2.99 -8.36
CA GLY A 23 -1.02 3.76 -7.81
C GLY A 23 -0.54 4.80 -6.82
N ALA A 24 -1.25 5.93 -6.76
CA ALA A 24 -0.97 7.01 -5.82
C ALA A 24 -1.95 7.03 -4.63
N SER A 25 -1.47 7.40 -3.45
CA SER A 25 -2.27 7.53 -2.22
C SER A 25 -2.98 6.20 -1.91
N LYS A 26 -4.30 6.19 -1.71
CA LYS A 26 -5.08 4.95 -1.49
C LYS A 26 -4.82 3.86 -2.54
N ARG A 27 -4.56 4.24 -3.79
CA ARG A 27 -4.18 3.29 -4.86
C ARG A 27 -2.76 2.79 -4.69
N GLY A 28 -1.85 3.56 -4.10
CA GLY A 28 -0.52 3.07 -3.72
C GLY A 28 -0.60 2.00 -2.63
N TRP A 29 -1.56 2.12 -1.73
CA TRP A 29 -1.76 1.11 -0.68
C TRP A 29 -2.38 -0.16 -1.27
N THR A 30 -3.28 0.02 -2.25
CA THR A 30 -3.78 -1.07 -3.09
C THR A 30 -2.65 -1.73 -3.89
N THR A 31 -1.66 -0.97 -4.36
CA THR A 31 -0.47 -1.52 -5.04
C THR A 31 0.31 -2.45 -4.13
N TRP A 32 0.62 -2.02 -2.90
CA TRP A 32 1.29 -2.86 -1.90
C TRP A 32 0.52 -4.16 -1.61
N THR A 33 -0.76 -4.04 -1.29
CA THR A 33 -1.58 -5.22 -0.90
C THR A 33 -1.82 -6.16 -2.08
N SER A 34 -2.07 -5.64 -3.28
CA SER A 34 -2.24 -6.45 -4.49
C SER A 34 -0.98 -7.22 -4.85
N ALA A 35 0.19 -6.57 -4.77
CA ALA A 35 1.48 -7.22 -5.01
C ALA A 35 1.76 -8.35 -4.02
N ALA A 36 1.37 -8.21 -2.75
CA ALA A 36 1.50 -9.28 -1.76
C ALA A 36 0.57 -10.47 -2.01
N VAL A 37 -0.66 -10.22 -2.47
CA VAL A 37 -1.67 -11.26 -2.68
C VAL A 37 -1.42 -12.03 -3.98
N ASP A 38 -1.04 -11.33 -5.05
CA ASP A 38 -0.87 -11.89 -6.40
C ASP A 38 0.60 -11.90 -6.84
N SER A 39 1.50 -12.25 -5.89
CA SER A 39 2.96 -12.17 -6.04
C SER A 39 3.55 -13.07 -7.13
N LYS A 40 2.75 -14.01 -7.66
CA LYS A 40 3.15 -14.87 -8.77
C LYS A 40 3.00 -14.18 -10.14
N ARG A 41 1.99 -13.33 -10.30
CA ARG A 41 1.69 -12.64 -11.57
C ARG A 41 2.22 -11.22 -11.57
N ILE A 42 2.30 -10.57 -10.42
CA ILE A 42 2.85 -9.22 -10.30
C ILE A 42 4.36 -9.30 -10.18
N ILE A 43 5.06 -8.85 -11.22
CA ILE A 43 6.53 -8.84 -11.29
C ILE A 43 7.12 -7.47 -10.91
N GLY A 44 6.29 -6.42 -10.89
CA GLY A 44 6.70 -5.10 -10.45
C GLY A 44 5.60 -4.29 -9.78
N ALA A 45 5.98 -3.47 -8.80
CA ALA A 45 5.06 -2.63 -8.02
C ALA A 45 5.63 -1.22 -7.85
N VAL A 46 4.81 -0.20 -8.13
CA VAL A 46 5.17 1.21 -8.03
C VAL A 46 4.15 1.95 -7.15
N PRO A 47 4.23 1.80 -5.82
CA PRO A 47 3.43 2.59 -4.89
C PRO A 47 3.95 4.04 -4.85
N ILE A 48 3.03 5.00 -5.01
CA ILE A 48 3.33 6.44 -5.09
C ILE A 48 2.66 7.16 -3.92
N VAL A 49 3.39 8.05 -3.24
CA VAL A 49 2.98 8.79 -2.05
C VAL A 49 2.27 7.89 -1.03
N MET A 50 2.91 6.75 -0.77
CA MET A 50 2.35 5.68 0.04
C MET A 50 3.44 4.76 0.61
N ASP A 51 4.12 5.25 1.63
CA ASP A 51 5.04 4.51 2.50
C ASP A 51 4.40 4.02 3.80
N LEU A 52 3.06 4.02 3.89
CA LEU A 52 2.29 3.44 5.01
C LEU A 52 2.37 1.90 5.05
N VAL A 53 3.57 1.39 5.23
CA VAL A 53 3.87 -0.05 5.32
C VAL A 53 3.88 -0.53 6.77
N ASN A 54 3.47 0.31 7.73
CA ASN A 54 3.15 -0.03 9.12
C ASN A 54 2.09 0.97 9.64
N LEU A 55 0.81 0.63 9.49
CA LEU A 55 -0.30 1.54 9.72
C LEU A 55 -0.33 2.08 11.15
N GLN A 56 0.00 1.27 12.15
CA GLN A 56 -0.08 1.72 13.54
C GLN A 56 0.99 2.78 13.84
N ILE A 57 2.20 2.62 13.31
CA ILE A 57 3.28 3.62 13.48
C ILE A 57 3.01 4.83 12.60
N SER A 58 2.74 4.62 11.31
CA SER A 58 2.66 5.69 10.32
C SER A 58 1.43 6.60 10.49
N LEU A 59 0.36 6.12 11.15
CA LEU A 59 -0.81 6.94 11.49
C LEU A 59 -0.71 7.57 12.89
N ASN A 60 0.33 7.27 13.67
CA ASN A 60 0.52 7.80 15.01
C ASN A 60 1.23 9.16 15.02
N GLY A 61 0.70 10.13 14.27
CA GLY A 61 1.27 11.47 14.15
C GLY A 61 0.25 12.48 13.64
N TRP A 62 0.34 13.73 14.10
CA TRP A 62 -0.58 14.80 13.69
C TRP A 62 -0.03 15.61 12.52
N THR A 63 -0.91 15.89 11.56
CA THR A 63 -0.73 16.89 10.51
C THR A 63 -2.05 17.62 10.29
N PHE A 64 -1.99 18.87 9.85
CA PHE A 64 -3.18 19.65 9.50
C PHE A 64 -4.01 18.99 8.38
N ALA A 65 -3.37 18.25 7.48
CA ALA A 65 -4.03 17.51 6.42
C ALA A 65 -4.98 16.41 6.95
N LEU A 66 -4.75 15.93 8.18
CA LEU A 66 -5.56 14.91 8.85
C LEU A 66 -6.62 15.49 9.80
N LYS A 67 -6.81 16.82 9.84
CA LYS A 67 -7.74 17.50 10.77
C LYS A 67 -9.14 16.88 10.78
N ASP A 68 -9.71 16.58 9.62
CA ASP A 68 -11.06 16.02 9.52
C ASP A 68 -11.13 14.58 10.07
N PHE A 69 -10.06 13.80 9.93
CA PHE A 69 -9.96 12.46 10.49
C PHE A 69 -9.95 12.49 12.02
N TYR A 70 -9.27 13.48 12.61
CA TYR A 70 -9.31 13.72 14.05
C TYR A 70 -10.69 14.17 14.52
N ALA A 71 -11.32 15.11 13.80
CA ALA A 71 -12.66 15.59 14.13
C ALA A 71 -13.70 14.46 14.10
N LEU A 72 -13.53 13.50 13.18
CA LEU A 72 -14.38 12.31 13.06
C LEU A 72 -13.93 11.14 13.95
N ASN A 73 -12.90 11.31 14.79
CA ASN A 73 -12.35 10.27 15.66
C ASN A 73 -11.92 8.98 14.92
N ILE A 74 -11.51 9.08 13.64
CA ILE A 74 -11.11 7.91 12.84
C ILE A 74 -9.93 7.17 13.48
N PHE A 75 -8.99 7.93 14.05
CA PHE A 75 -7.78 7.38 14.67
C PHE A 75 -7.94 6.97 16.13
N ARG A 76 -9.14 7.10 16.72
CA ARG A 76 -9.37 6.80 18.14
C ARG A 76 -9.03 5.35 18.54
N SER A 77 -9.11 4.43 17.58
CA SER A 77 -8.90 3.00 17.84
C SER A 77 -7.52 2.50 17.44
N LEU A 78 -6.60 3.35 16.99
CA LEU A 78 -5.28 2.94 16.48
C LEU A 78 -4.51 2.06 17.47
N ASP A 79 -4.58 2.38 18.77
CA ASP A 79 -3.85 1.66 19.82
C ASP A 79 -4.67 0.53 20.48
N THR A 80 -5.76 0.10 19.86
CA THR A 80 -6.59 -0.99 20.39
C THR A 80 -6.14 -2.34 19.86
N ASN A 81 -6.29 -3.39 20.68
CA ASN A 81 -6.04 -4.78 20.26
C ASN A 81 -6.83 -5.18 18.99
N ASN A 82 -8.02 -4.60 18.80
CA ASN A 82 -8.83 -4.86 17.61
C ASN A 82 -8.17 -4.28 16.35
N PHE A 83 -7.58 -3.08 16.44
CA PHE A 83 -6.83 -2.50 15.33
C PHE A 83 -5.58 -3.30 15.03
N THR A 84 -4.83 -3.73 16.05
CA THR A 84 -3.66 -4.61 15.87
C THR A 84 -4.03 -5.89 15.12
N ARG A 85 -5.10 -6.59 15.52
CA ARG A 85 -5.59 -7.79 14.82
C ARG A 85 -6.03 -7.52 13.38
N MET A 86 -6.59 -6.34 13.12
CA MET A 86 -6.93 -5.93 11.75
C MET A 86 -5.66 -5.66 10.93
N ALA A 87 -4.69 -4.95 11.50
CA ALA A 87 -3.41 -4.62 10.85
C ALA A 87 -2.63 -5.89 10.47
N GLU A 88 -2.67 -6.95 11.28
CA GLU A 88 -2.10 -8.27 10.95
C GLU A 88 -2.58 -8.81 9.59
N ILE A 89 -3.80 -8.46 9.17
CA ILE A 89 -4.41 -8.89 7.91
C ILE A 89 -4.21 -7.87 6.80
N ILE A 90 -4.36 -6.57 7.09
CA ILE A 90 -4.45 -5.56 6.03
C ILE A 90 -3.12 -4.87 5.74
N ASP A 91 -2.20 -4.85 6.68
CA ASP A 91 -0.99 -4.04 6.60
C ASP A 91 0.07 -4.71 5.70
N PRO A 92 0.60 -3.99 4.67
CA PRO A 92 1.69 -4.47 3.84
C PRO A 92 2.89 -5.00 4.62
N TYR A 93 3.17 -4.46 5.82
CA TYR A 93 4.28 -4.89 6.69
C TYR A 93 4.37 -6.41 6.81
N ASN A 94 3.21 -7.04 7.04
CA ASN A 94 3.10 -8.45 7.40
C ASN A 94 3.38 -9.39 6.21
N TYR A 95 3.48 -8.82 5.00
CA TYR A 95 3.70 -9.56 3.78
C TYR A 95 5.11 -9.41 3.21
N PHE A 96 6.07 -8.89 3.99
CA PHE A 96 7.44 -8.62 3.53
C PHE A 96 8.07 -9.74 2.69
N ASN A 97 7.94 -11.00 3.14
CA ASN A 97 8.48 -12.16 2.44
C ASN A 97 7.89 -12.38 1.03
N ARG A 98 6.67 -11.91 0.78
CA ARG A 98 5.97 -12.04 -0.51
C ARG A 98 6.46 -11.05 -1.56
N TYR A 99 7.13 -9.97 -1.14
CA TYR A 99 7.68 -8.96 -2.04
C TYR A 99 9.10 -9.29 -2.53
N LYS A 100 9.78 -10.28 -1.95
CA LYS A 100 11.19 -10.60 -2.24
C LYS A 100 11.50 -10.83 -3.72
N THR A 101 10.53 -11.33 -4.49
CA THR A 101 10.69 -11.61 -5.92
C THR A 101 10.14 -10.50 -6.82
N ILE A 102 9.55 -9.44 -6.24
CA ILE A 102 8.86 -8.37 -6.96
C ILE A 102 9.79 -7.15 -7.05
N LYS A 103 9.94 -6.58 -8.25
CA LYS A 103 10.69 -5.33 -8.44
C LYS A 103 9.86 -4.15 -7.94
N THR A 104 10.28 -3.53 -6.85
CA THR A 104 9.54 -2.43 -6.22
C THR A 104 10.24 -1.10 -6.43
N LEU A 105 9.52 -0.10 -6.92
CA LEU A 105 9.97 1.30 -7.01
C LEU A 105 8.98 2.16 -6.22
N GLN A 106 9.34 2.53 -5.00
CA GLN A 106 8.51 3.42 -4.20
C GLN A 106 8.86 4.88 -4.55
N ILE A 107 7.82 5.71 -4.69
CA ILE A 107 7.96 7.13 -5.04
C ILE A 107 7.29 7.96 -3.94
N GLN A 108 8.04 8.88 -3.31
CA GLN A 108 7.53 9.82 -2.32
C GLN A 108 8.04 11.25 -2.58
N THR A 109 7.48 12.23 -1.87
CA THR A 109 7.91 13.62 -1.85
C THR A 109 8.07 14.10 -0.41
N THR A 110 9.09 14.92 -0.15
CA THR A 110 9.35 15.55 1.16
C THR A 110 8.29 16.58 1.54
N GLY A 111 7.49 17.04 0.57
CA GLY A 111 6.38 17.97 0.80
C GLY A 111 5.02 17.29 0.96
N ASP A 112 4.96 15.97 1.21
CA ASP A 112 3.68 15.31 1.48
C ASP A 112 3.17 15.71 2.87
N GLU A 113 2.09 16.48 2.87
CA GLU A 113 1.48 16.99 4.09
C GLU A 113 0.71 15.91 4.87
N PHE A 114 0.41 14.76 4.26
CA PHE A 114 -0.28 13.65 4.93
C PHE A 114 0.69 12.67 5.59
N PHE A 115 1.77 12.31 4.89
CA PHE A 115 2.67 11.23 5.31
C PHE A 115 4.13 11.65 5.27
N LEU A 116 4.73 11.78 6.45
CA LEU A 116 6.15 12.15 6.59
C LEU A 116 7.07 11.02 6.13
N LEU A 117 8.22 11.41 5.57
CA LEU A 117 9.21 10.53 4.94
C LEU A 117 10.05 9.68 5.92
N ASP A 118 9.83 9.81 7.23
CA ASP A 118 10.48 9.01 8.27
C ASP A 118 9.76 7.67 8.54
N ASN A 119 8.64 7.42 7.85
CA ASN A 119 7.84 6.21 7.98
C ASN A 119 8.45 5.02 7.22
N GLU A 120 9.35 4.32 7.91
CA GLU A 120 9.53 2.85 7.89
C GLU A 120 10.17 2.15 6.67
N ILE A 121 10.19 2.70 5.44
CA ILE A 121 10.79 1.96 4.29
C ILE A 121 12.29 1.67 4.46
N CYS A 122 13.05 2.58 5.08
CA CYS A 122 14.49 2.38 5.31
C CYS A 122 14.84 1.24 6.28
N ARG A 123 13.86 0.63 6.96
CA ARG A 123 14.10 -0.54 7.83
C ARG A 123 13.96 -1.88 7.12
N LEU A 124 13.52 -1.86 5.85
CA LEU A 124 13.29 -3.05 5.04
C LEU A 124 14.44 -3.36 4.06
N SER A 125 15.45 -2.50 3.99
CA SER A 125 16.66 -2.62 3.14
C SER A 125 17.88 -3.09 3.91
#